data_AF-A0A852WB68-F1
#
_entry.id   AF-A0A852WB68-F1
#
_cell.length_a   1.000
_cell.length_b   1.000
_cell.length_c   1.000
_cell.angle_alpha   90.00
_cell.angle_beta   90.00
_cell.angle_gamma   90.00
#
_symmetry.space_group_name_H-M   'P 1'
#
loop_
_entity.id
_entity.type
_entity.pdbx_description
1 polymer ?
#
loop_
_entity_poly.entity_id
_entity_poly.type
_entity_poly.pdbx_seq_one_letter_code
_entity_poly.pdbx_strand_id
1 'polypeptide(L)'
;MIRILGPEVTFDDVVRGARDRGHDVCVVPAGATKAESIELFAQVLDFPDWFGRNLDALADCLHDFAEQPLGGARARHLVWDGAAQLRRGHLETFEDIAGVLDEVSQDHASFVVTILDR
;
A
#
# COMPACT_ATOMS: atom_id res chain seq x y z
N MET A 1 5.27 5.60 -8.86
CA MET A 1 4.26 5.25 -9.90
C MET A 1 3.52 4.01 -9.44
N ILE A 2 2.30 4.20 -8.99
CA ILE A 2 1.39 3.11 -8.62
C ILE A 2 0.73 2.48 -9.84
N ARG A 3 0.29 1.23 -9.67
CA ARG A 3 -0.56 0.54 -10.64
C ARG A 3 -1.89 0.15 -10.00
N ILE A 4 -2.99 0.57 -10.60
CA ILE A 4 -4.35 0.19 -10.17
C ILE A 4 -4.86 -0.89 -11.11
N LEU A 5 -5.31 -2.01 -10.56
CA LEU A 5 -5.78 -3.19 -11.30
C LEU A 5 -7.23 -3.49 -10.93
N GLY A 6 -8.05 -3.81 -11.93
CA GLY A 6 -9.45 -4.14 -11.75
C GLY A 6 -9.70 -5.56 -11.22
N PRO A 7 -10.98 -5.93 -11.03
CA PRO A 7 -11.37 -7.21 -10.43
C PRO A 7 -11.05 -8.44 -11.28
N GLU A 8 -10.73 -8.27 -12.55
CA GLU A 8 -10.28 -9.33 -13.45
C GLU A 8 -8.90 -9.89 -13.09
N VAL A 9 -8.08 -9.10 -12.39
CA VAL A 9 -6.75 -9.54 -11.97
C VAL A 9 -6.82 -10.21 -10.61
N THR A 10 -6.27 -11.42 -10.51
CA THR A 10 -6.25 -12.13 -9.24
C THR A 10 -5.13 -11.64 -8.33
N PHE A 11 -5.39 -11.64 -7.03
CA PHE A 11 -4.39 -11.36 -6.00
C PHE A 11 -3.17 -12.29 -6.13
N ASP A 12 -3.41 -13.58 -6.36
CA ASP A 12 -2.36 -14.58 -6.46
C ASP A 12 -1.41 -14.29 -7.63
N ASP A 13 -1.93 -13.84 -8.78
CA ASP A 13 -1.10 -13.49 -9.94
C ASP A 13 -0.21 -12.27 -9.64
N VAL A 14 -0.72 -11.28 -8.92
CA VAL A 14 0.05 -10.08 -8.56
C VAL A 14 1.15 -10.40 -7.57
N VAL A 15 0.83 -11.15 -6.52
CA VAL A 15 1.80 -11.56 -5.49
C VAL A 15 2.87 -12.48 -6.09
N ARG A 16 2.44 -13.49 -6.86
CA ARG A 16 3.37 -14.40 -7.54
C ARG A 16 4.28 -13.63 -8.49
N GLY A 17 3.73 -12.78 -9.34
CA GLY A 17 4.52 -12.00 -10.28
C GLY A 17 5.52 -11.07 -9.59
N ALA A 18 5.17 -10.49 -8.43
CA ALA A 18 6.10 -9.67 -7.63
C ALA A 18 7.24 -10.51 -7.05
N ARG A 19 6.92 -11.68 -6.47
CA ARG A 19 7.93 -12.61 -5.95
C ARG A 19 8.86 -13.15 -7.03
N ASP A 20 8.33 -13.46 -8.22
CA ASP A 20 9.12 -13.92 -9.37
C ASP A 20 10.13 -12.85 -9.85
N ARG A 21 9.86 -11.56 -9.59
CA ARG A 21 10.81 -10.45 -9.82
C ARG A 21 11.82 -10.26 -8.68
N GLY A 22 11.74 -11.06 -7.62
CA GLY A 22 12.58 -10.94 -6.44
C GLY A 22 12.18 -9.79 -5.52
N HIS A 23 10.90 -9.39 -5.52
CA HIS A 23 10.39 -8.39 -4.60
C HIS A 23 9.99 -9.04 -3.26
N ASP A 24 10.20 -8.32 -2.17
CA ASP A 24 9.55 -8.59 -0.89
C ASP A 24 8.14 -8.04 -0.93
N VAL A 25 7.12 -8.84 -0.61
CA VAL A 25 5.72 -8.49 -0.86
C VAL A 25 4.96 -8.36 0.46
N CYS A 26 4.39 -7.18 0.69
CA CYS A 26 3.51 -6.90 1.82
C CYS A 26 2.10 -6.61 1.30
N VAL A 27 1.09 -7.17 1.95
CA VAL A 27 -0.31 -7.05 1.52
C VAL A 27 -1.09 -6.39 2.63
N VAL A 28 -1.63 -5.20 2.34
CA VAL A 28 -2.48 -4.44 3.27
C VAL A 28 -3.91 -4.49 2.74
N PRO A 29 -4.90 -4.94 3.52
CA PRO A 29 -6.30 -4.84 3.12
C PRO A 29 -6.80 -3.39 3.23
N ALA A 30 -7.71 -2.99 2.35
CA ALA A 30 -8.45 -1.75 2.47
C ALA A 30 -9.59 -1.90 3.48
N GLY A 31 -9.79 -0.88 4.31
CA GLY A 31 -10.95 -0.77 5.18
C GLY A 31 -12.15 -0.15 4.46
N ALA A 32 -13.32 -0.21 5.06
CA ALA A 32 -14.52 0.44 4.54
C ALA A 32 -14.49 1.98 4.73
N THR A 33 -13.62 2.48 5.62
CA THR A 33 -13.47 3.91 5.93
C THR A 33 -12.00 4.36 5.91
N LYS A 34 -11.78 5.69 5.94
CA LYS A 34 -10.43 6.29 6.08
C LYS A 34 -9.71 5.78 7.32
N ALA A 35 -10.37 5.86 8.48
CA ALA A 35 -9.80 5.46 9.75
C ALA A 35 -9.45 3.97 9.78
N GLU A 36 -10.34 3.11 9.27
CA GLU A 36 -10.10 1.67 9.20
C GLU A 36 -8.94 1.33 8.25
N SER A 37 -8.87 1.96 7.08
CA SER A 37 -7.76 1.75 6.14
C SER A 37 -6.42 2.16 6.74
N ILE A 38 -6.36 3.35 7.36
CA ILE A 38 -5.15 3.87 8.02
C ILE A 38 -4.70 2.94 9.15
N GLU A 39 -5.64 2.42 9.94
CA GLU A 39 -5.34 1.48 11.02
C GLU A 39 -4.84 0.12 10.49
N LEU A 40 -5.38 -0.37 9.37
CA LEU A 40 -4.89 -1.60 8.72
C LEU A 40 -3.46 -1.44 8.18
N PHE A 41 -3.09 -0.27 7.63
CA PHE A 41 -1.68 0.01 7.30
C PHE A 41 -0.80 -0.08 8.54
N ALA A 42 -1.18 0.56 9.63
CA ALA A 42 -0.40 0.55 10.87
C ALA A 42 -0.20 -0.86 11.42
N GLN A 43 -1.26 -1.68 11.44
CA GLN A 43 -1.20 -3.05 11.96
C GLN A 43 -0.36 -3.98 11.08
N VAL A 44 -0.55 -3.92 9.76
CA VAL A 44 0.14 -4.84 8.84
C VAL A 44 1.60 -4.49 8.67
N LEU A 45 1.94 -3.20 8.68
CA LEU A 45 3.31 -2.71 8.50
C LEU A 45 4.05 -2.47 9.83
N ASP A 46 3.43 -2.83 10.96
CA ASP A 46 3.99 -2.70 12.31
C ASP A 46 4.47 -1.27 12.62
N PHE A 47 3.60 -0.29 12.36
CA PHE A 47 3.89 1.11 12.66
C PHE A 47 3.94 1.37 14.17
N PRO A 48 4.68 2.40 14.62
CA PRO A 48 4.83 2.69 16.04
C PRO A 48 3.51 3.02 16.76
N ASP A 49 3.42 2.71 18.05
CA ASP A 49 2.22 2.97 18.88
C ASP A 49 1.78 4.45 18.91
N TRP A 50 2.74 5.37 18.75
CA TRP A 50 2.49 6.82 18.71
C TRP A 50 2.04 7.34 17.32
N PHE A 51 1.76 6.44 16.38
CA PHE A 51 1.27 6.75 15.04
C PHE A 51 0.03 7.68 15.08
N GLY A 52 0.14 8.79 14.35
CA GLY A 52 -0.81 9.91 14.40
C GLY A 52 -2.17 9.66 13.72
N ARG A 53 -2.36 8.50 13.06
CA ARG A 53 -3.64 8.06 12.43
C ARG A 53 -4.27 9.09 11.48
N ASN A 54 -3.43 9.79 10.73
CA ASN A 54 -3.83 10.71 9.67
C ASN A 54 -2.96 10.47 8.42
N LEU A 55 -3.26 11.17 7.32
CA LEU A 55 -2.56 10.95 6.04
C LEU A 55 -1.09 11.37 6.08
N ASP A 56 -0.77 12.48 6.75
CA ASP A 56 0.61 12.96 6.86
C ASP A 56 1.46 11.95 7.65
N ALA A 57 0.92 11.47 8.79
CA ALA A 57 1.56 10.42 9.57
C ALA A 57 1.69 9.10 8.78
N LEU A 58 0.70 8.76 7.95
CA LEU A 58 0.77 7.60 7.05
C LEU A 58 1.90 7.76 6.04
N ALA A 59 2.04 8.94 5.42
CA ALA A 59 3.14 9.24 4.51
C ALA A 59 4.49 9.09 5.22
N ASP A 60 4.67 9.72 6.38
CA ASP A 60 5.91 9.64 7.17
C ASP A 60 6.30 8.18 7.48
N CYS A 61 5.35 7.38 7.99
CA CYS A 61 5.63 5.98 8.30
C CYS A 61 5.86 5.11 7.05
N LEU A 62 5.23 5.43 5.92
CA LEU A 62 5.50 4.75 4.65
C LEU A 62 6.88 5.11 4.09
N HIS A 63 7.35 6.35 4.26
CA HIS A 63 8.73 6.73 3.94
C HIS A 63 9.72 5.92 4.79
N ASP A 64 9.55 5.90 6.11
CA ASP A 64 10.40 5.11 7.01
C ASP A 64 10.38 3.62 6.62
N PHE A 65 9.18 3.09 6.33
CA PHE A 65 9.01 1.71 5.88
C PHE A 65 9.69 1.44 4.53
N ALA A 66 9.62 2.35 3.57
CA ALA A 66 10.27 2.21 2.26
C ALA A 66 11.80 2.20 2.37
N GLU A 67 12.38 2.95 3.32
CA GLU A 67 13.82 3.04 3.56
C GLU A 67 14.42 1.82 4.27
N GLN A 68 13.60 0.98 4.91
CA GLN A 68 14.09 -0.19 5.63
C GLN A 68 14.87 -1.15 4.71
N PRO A 69 15.97 -1.77 5.21
CA PRO A 69 16.77 -2.70 4.43
C PRO A 69 15.94 -3.81 3.78
N LEU A 70 16.20 -4.08 2.49
CA LEU A 70 15.43 -5.05 1.71
C LEU A 70 15.83 -6.52 1.94
N GLY A 71 16.81 -6.79 2.80
CA GLY A 71 17.20 -8.18 3.15
C GLY A 71 17.61 -9.06 1.96
N GLY A 72 18.07 -8.47 0.85
CA GLY A 72 18.42 -9.17 -0.39
C GLY A 72 17.33 -9.19 -1.46
N ALA A 73 16.12 -8.69 -1.16
CA ALA A 73 15.11 -8.42 -2.18
C ALA A 73 15.52 -7.24 -3.06
N ARG A 74 15.01 -7.21 -4.31
CA ARG A 74 15.29 -6.14 -5.28
C ARG A 74 14.47 -4.88 -5.04
N ALA A 75 13.27 -5.06 -4.50
CA ALA A 75 12.33 -4.00 -4.19
C ALA A 75 11.34 -4.49 -3.14
N ARG A 76 10.72 -3.56 -2.43
CA ARG A 76 9.56 -3.79 -1.59
C ARG A 76 8.31 -3.50 -2.40
N HIS A 77 7.36 -4.44 -2.40
CA HIS A 77 6.13 -4.36 -3.17
C HIS A 77 4.94 -4.36 -2.21
N LEU A 78 4.30 -3.19 -2.05
CA LEU A 78 3.07 -3.06 -1.29
C LEU A 78 1.86 -3.34 -2.21
N VAL A 79 1.00 -4.26 -1.79
CA VAL A 79 -0.29 -4.52 -2.44
C VAL A 79 -1.40 -4.02 -1.52
N TRP A 80 -2.14 -3.01 -1.95
CA TRP A 80 -3.32 -2.52 -1.24
C TRP A 80 -4.56 -3.19 -1.84
N ASP A 81 -5.12 -4.18 -1.13
CA ASP A 81 -6.13 -5.10 -1.65
C ASP A 81 -7.57 -4.74 -1.21
N GLY A 82 -8.55 -4.98 -2.08
CA GLY A 82 -9.98 -4.79 -1.75
C GLY A 82 -10.44 -3.33 -1.74
N ALA A 83 -9.74 -2.44 -2.45
CA ALA A 83 -9.98 -1.00 -2.37
C ALA A 83 -11.33 -0.55 -2.96
N ALA A 84 -12.05 -1.42 -3.65
CA ALA A 84 -13.28 -1.04 -4.36
C ALA A 84 -14.41 -0.65 -3.42
N GLN A 85 -14.50 -1.23 -2.23
CA GLN A 85 -15.51 -0.83 -1.24
C GLN A 85 -15.28 0.61 -0.78
N LEU A 86 -14.05 0.94 -0.40
CA LEU A 86 -13.68 2.30 0.01
C LEU A 86 -13.90 3.29 -1.13
N ARG A 87 -13.46 2.97 -2.35
CA ARG A 87 -13.63 3.83 -3.52
C ARG A 87 -15.09 4.13 -3.83
N ARG A 88 -15.98 3.15 -3.70
CA ARG A 88 -17.43 3.33 -3.94
C ARG A 88 -18.11 4.16 -2.85
N GLY A 89 -17.69 4.02 -1.59
CA GLY A 89 -18.29 4.74 -0.45
C GLY A 89 -17.69 6.12 -0.20
N HIS A 90 -16.39 6.28 -0.47
CA HIS A 90 -15.56 7.41 -0.07
C HIS A 90 -14.47 7.68 -1.12
N LEU A 91 -14.86 8.10 -2.32
CA LEU A 91 -13.93 8.33 -3.45
C LEU A 91 -12.74 9.24 -3.08
N GLU A 92 -13.00 10.38 -2.45
CA GLU A 92 -11.95 11.32 -2.01
C GLU A 92 -10.95 10.66 -1.07
N THR A 93 -11.41 9.81 -0.14
CA THR A 93 -10.53 9.06 0.76
C THR A 93 -9.67 8.04 0.01
N PHE A 94 -10.23 7.37 -0.99
CA PHE A 94 -9.46 6.45 -1.83
C PHE A 94 -8.37 7.22 -2.61
N GLU A 95 -8.73 8.36 -3.20
CA GLU A 95 -7.81 9.22 -3.96
C GLU A 95 -6.70 9.79 -3.06
N ASP A 96 -7.05 10.25 -1.86
CA ASP A 96 -6.10 10.71 -0.83
C ASP A 96 -5.04 9.64 -0.52
N ILE A 97 -5.47 8.42 -0.17
CA ILE A 97 -4.55 7.34 0.22
C ILE A 97 -3.74 6.89 -1.00
N ALA A 98 -4.36 6.77 -2.18
CA ALA A 98 -3.65 6.44 -3.41
C ALA A 98 -2.60 7.52 -3.77
N GLY A 99 -2.91 8.79 -3.51
CA GLY A 99 -1.99 9.93 -3.67
C GLY A 99 -0.76 9.79 -2.78
N VAL A 100 -0.95 9.53 -1.49
CA VAL A 100 0.15 9.26 -0.55
C VAL A 100 1.01 8.08 -1.04
N LEU A 101 0.38 6.97 -1.42
CA LEU A 101 1.11 5.80 -1.93
C LEU A 101 1.92 6.08 -3.20
N ASP A 102 1.39 6.93 -4.10
CA ASP A 102 2.11 7.31 -5.31
C ASP A 102 3.28 8.24 -5.03
N GLU A 103 3.10 9.22 -4.15
CA GLU A 103 4.17 10.11 -3.67
C GLU A 103 5.34 9.30 -3.11
N VAL A 104 5.09 8.44 -2.12
CA VAL A 104 6.16 7.61 -1.52
C VAL A 104 6.81 6.70 -2.58
N SER A 105 6.02 6.14 -3.51
CA SER A 105 6.57 5.30 -4.59
C SER A 105 7.40 6.10 -5.61
N GLN A 106 7.15 7.38 -5.80
CA GLN A 106 7.95 8.25 -6.66
C GLN A 106 9.28 8.62 -5.99
N ASP A 107 9.26 8.85 -4.68
CA ASP A 107 10.46 9.20 -3.91
C ASP A 107 11.38 7.99 -3.67
N HIS A 108 10.82 6.77 -3.66
CA HIS A 108 11.56 5.54 -3.42
C HIS A 108 11.49 4.59 -4.60
N ALA A 109 12.53 4.58 -5.45
CA ALA A 109 12.58 3.74 -6.65
C ALA A 109 12.45 2.22 -6.40
N SER A 110 12.81 1.77 -5.19
CA SER A 110 12.66 0.37 -4.75
C SER A 110 11.35 0.10 -4.02
N PHE A 111 10.44 1.06 -3.93
CA PHE A 111 9.11 0.91 -3.35
C PHE A 111 8.05 0.91 -4.46
N VAL A 112 7.50 -0.28 -4.71
CA VAL A 112 6.52 -0.53 -5.78
C VAL A 112 5.15 -0.72 -5.15
N VAL A 113 4.13 -0.07 -5.70
CA VAL A 113 2.76 -0.19 -5.21
C VAL A 113 1.84 -0.78 -6.27
N THR A 114 0.96 -1.69 -5.87
CA THR A 114 -0.18 -2.12 -6.67
C THR A 114 -1.46 -2.04 -5.84
N ILE A 115 -2.50 -1.42 -6.40
CA ILE A 115 -3.82 -1.33 -5.79
C ILE A 115 -4.73 -2.32 -6.53
N LEU A 116 -5.40 -3.20 -5.78
CA LEU A 116 -6.42 -4.10 -6.31
C LEU A 116 -7.80 -3.51 -6.04
N ASP A 117 -8.41 -2.96 -7.08
CA ASP A 117 -9.75 -2.36 -7.04
C ASP A 117 -10.81 -3.44 -7.31
N ARG A 118 -10.97 -4.34 -6.33
CA ARG A 118 -11.93 -5.46 -6.37
C ARG A 118 -12.84 -5.50 -5.15
#